data_AF-X0X0H6-F1
#
_entry.id   AF-X0X0H6-F1
#
_cell.length_a   1.000
_cell.length_b   1.000
_cell.length_c   1.000
_cell.angle_alpha   90.00
_cell.angle_beta   90.00
_cell.angle_gamma   90.00
#
_symmetry.space_group_name_H-M   'P 1'
#
loop_
_entity.id
_entity.type
_entity.pdbx_description
1 polymer ?
#
loop_
_entity_poly.entity_id
_entity_poly.type
_entity_poly.pdbx_seq_one_letter_code
_entity_poly.pdbx_strand_id
1 'polypeptide(L)'
;SLVPEKVFEIKTGYKLKFFGDKFEEKIEESYPFEAWKIPVMDGEFKVQSVFKVGKGIAGGNFLIYGENQKATLEASEKAIEAIKDLENVIAPFPGGIARSGSKVGSVYSFLNASTNDPLCPTLRQKIDNSLLGEKDNCVYEIILDGASEEIIKEAMKLGIHAAVQVPGINKISAGNYGGKLGKFHYRLHDVLA
;
A
#
# COMPACT_ATOMS: atom_id res chain seq x y z
N SER A 1 10.77 -11.93 7.73
CA SER A 1 11.83 -11.02 8.21
C SER A 1 11.82 -9.80 7.32
N LEU A 2 11.59 -8.60 7.85
CA LEU A 2 11.81 -7.39 7.06
C LEU A 2 13.30 -7.35 6.70
N VAL A 3 13.63 -7.34 5.41
CA VAL A 3 15.00 -7.14 4.89
C VAL A 3 15.10 -5.73 4.30
N PRO A 4 15.05 -4.67 5.12
CA PRO A 4 15.06 -3.29 4.64
C PRO A 4 16.48 -2.84 4.27
N GLU A 5 16.60 -1.85 3.38
CA GLU A 5 17.89 -1.27 2.96
C GLU A 5 18.70 -0.66 4.11
N LYS A 6 18.02 -0.22 5.18
CA LYS A 6 18.63 0.38 6.37
C LYS A 6 17.77 0.07 7.59
N VAL A 7 18.39 -0.20 8.72
CA VAL A 7 17.72 -0.48 9.99
C VAL A 7 17.99 0.65 10.99
N PHE A 8 16.97 1.03 11.76
CA PHE A 8 17.08 1.85 12.95
C PHE A 8 16.17 1.29 14.05
N GLU A 9 16.40 1.72 15.28
CA GLU A 9 15.74 1.17 16.46
C GLU A 9 14.81 2.21 17.11
N ILE A 10 13.62 1.76 17.51
CA ILE A 10 12.67 2.56 18.27
C ILE A 10 12.39 1.87 19.60
N LYS A 11 12.61 2.59 20.70
CA LYS A 11 12.39 2.14 22.09
C LYS A 11 10.91 2.11 22.47
N THR A 12 10.06 1.45 21.68
CA THR A 12 8.60 1.44 21.87
C THR A 12 8.20 0.71 23.14
N GLY A 13 8.58 -0.56 23.30
CA GLY A 13 8.26 -1.33 24.51
C GLY A 13 8.89 -0.75 25.77
N TYR A 14 10.14 -0.26 25.67
CA TYR A 14 10.80 0.43 26.77
C TYR A 14 10.02 1.66 27.26
N LYS A 15 9.37 2.41 26.36
CA LYS A 15 8.50 3.54 26.76
C LYS A 15 7.16 3.07 27.31
N LEU A 16 6.56 2.04 26.70
CA LEU A 16 5.27 1.50 27.11
C LEU A 16 5.34 0.88 28.52
N LYS A 17 6.48 0.31 28.92
CA LYS A 17 6.62 -0.36 30.22
C LYS A 17 6.28 0.54 31.42
N PHE A 18 6.52 1.85 31.32
CA PHE A 18 6.21 2.80 32.38
C PHE A 18 4.70 2.94 32.66
N PHE A 19 3.83 2.46 31.77
CA PHE A 19 2.39 2.30 32.05
C PHE A 19 2.13 1.35 33.21
N GLY A 20 3.03 0.40 33.47
CA GLY A 20 2.95 -0.52 34.60
C GLY A 20 3.17 0.13 35.96
N ASP A 21 3.47 1.43 36.04
CA ASP A 21 3.64 2.20 37.29
C ASP A 21 4.53 1.48 38.34
N LYS A 22 5.70 1.00 37.90
CA LYS A 22 6.70 0.25 38.69
C LYS A 22 6.33 -1.20 39.01
N PHE A 23 5.18 -1.68 38.53
CA PHE A 23 4.82 -3.10 38.58
C PHE A 23 5.24 -3.85 37.30
N GLU A 24 5.83 -3.17 36.31
CA GLU A 24 6.39 -3.85 35.15
C GLU A 24 7.64 -4.68 35.52
N GLU A 25 7.79 -5.83 34.89
CA GLU A 25 8.93 -6.72 35.09
C GLU A 25 9.61 -7.04 33.77
N LYS A 26 10.93 -7.21 33.79
CA LYS A 26 11.68 -7.72 32.65
C LYS A 26 11.40 -9.22 32.51
N ILE A 27 11.16 -9.67 31.27
CA ILE A 27 11.00 -11.09 30.97
C ILE A 27 12.38 -11.70 30.76
N GLU A 28 12.83 -12.55 31.68
CA GLU A 28 14.11 -13.26 31.59
C GLU A 28 13.96 -14.60 30.86
N GLU A 29 15.00 -15.01 30.13
CA GLU A 29 15.20 -16.35 29.51
C GLU A 29 14.11 -16.86 28.55
N SER A 30 13.10 -16.04 28.22
CA SER A 30 11.98 -16.45 27.34
C SER A 30 12.17 -16.03 25.88
N TYR A 31 12.98 -15.01 25.61
CA TYR A 31 13.16 -14.45 24.27
C TYR A 31 14.65 -14.14 23.98
N PRO A 32 15.08 -14.18 22.71
CA PRO A 32 16.43 -13.78 22.31
C PRO A 32 16.64 -12.25 22.31
N PHE A 33 15.67 -11.48 22.80
CA PHE A 33 15.68 -10.02 22.87
C PHE A 33 15.09 -9.56 24.20
N GLU A 34 15.43 -8.34 24.63
CA GLU A 34 14.85 -7.74 25.83
C GLU A 34 13.33 -7.51 25.64
N ALA A 35 12.54 -7.96 26.61
CA ALA A 35 11.09 -7.78 26.64
C ALA A 35 10.59 -7.49 28.06
N TRP A 36 9.42 -6.88 28.15
CA TRP A 36 8.76 -6.46 29.39
C TRP A 36 7.38 -7.11 29.48
N LYS A 37 6.96 -7.45 30.69
CA LYS A 37 5.57 -7.76 31.03
C LYS A 37 4.99 -6.63 31.88
N ILE A 38 3.81 -6.15 31.50
CA ILE A 38 3.16 -4.97 32.06
C ILE A 38 1.81 -5.44 32.62
N PRO A 39 1.55 -5.32 33.93
CA PRO A 39 0.25 -5.67 34.50
C PRO A 39 -0.86 -4.78 33.94
N VAL A 40 -1.94 -5.40 33.49
CA VAL A 40 -3.15 -4.77 32.93
C VAL A 40 -4.38 -5.52 33.43
N MET A 41 -5.59 -4.96 33.25
CA MET A 41 -6.81 -5.53 33.84
C MET A 41 -7.12 -6.98 33.39
N ASP A 42 -6.74 -7.36 32.16
CA ASP A 42 -6.93 -8.73 31.65
C ASP A 42 -5.75 -9.66 31.95
N GLY A 43 -4.70 -9.17 32.63
CA GLY A 43 -3.53 -9.95 33.02
C GLY A 43 -2.22 -9.23 32.72
N GLU A 44 -1.50 -9.68 31.69
CA GLU A 44 -0.16 -9.19 31.35
C GLU A 44 -0.07 -8.80 29.86
N PHE A 45 0.32 -7.56 29.60
CA PHE A 45 0.74 -7.12 28.28
C PHE A 45 2.24 -7.35 28.11
N LYS A 46 2.63 -8.22 27.17
CA LYS A 46 4.04 -8.55 26.89
C LYS A 46 4.51 -7.80 25.64
N VAL A 47 5.65 -7.12 25.74
CA VAL A 47 6.17 -6.28 24.64
C VAL A 47 7.69 -6.32 24.56
N GLN A 48 8.22 -6.47 23.35
CA GLN A 48 9.65 -6.33 23.08
C GLN A 48 10.12 -4.90 23.35
N SER A 49 11.25 -4.73 24.05
CA SER A 49 11.78 -3.43 24.50
C SER A 49 12.05 -2.46 23.33
N VAL A 50 12.58 -2.98 22.23
CA VAL A 50 12.99 -2.23 21.04
C VAL A 50 12.41 -2.85 19.78
N PHE A 51 11.79 -2.04 18.93
CA PHE A 51 11.34 -2.44 17.60
C PHE A 51 12.40 -2.04 16.58
N LYS A 52 12.78 -2.99 15.71
CA LYS A 52 13.62 -2.71 14.55
C LYS A 52 12.73 -2.22 13.43
N VAL A 53 13.06 -1.06 12.88
CA VAL A 53 12.38 -0.46 11.75
C VAL A 53 13.37 -0.35 10.62
N GLY A 54 12.92 -0.48 9.38
CA GLY A 54 13.78 -0.14 8.28
C GLY A 54 13.13 0.66 7.19
N LYS A 55 14.01 1.15 6.31
CA LYS A 55 13.61 1.96 5.17
C LYS A 55 12.95 1.06 4.13
N GLY A 56 11.65 1.25 3.94
CA GLY A 56 10.88 0.66 2.85
C GLY A 56 10.67 1.64 1.70
N ILE A 57 9.82 1.21 0.78
CA ILE A 57 9.40 1.96 -0.41
C ILE A 57 7.89 2.08 -0.36
N ALA A 58 7.37 3.27 -0.61
CA ALA A 58 5.95 3.55 -0.65
C ALA A 58 5.50 3.94 -2.06
N GLY A 59 4.28 3.55 -2.42
CA GLY A 59 3.62 4.03 -3.64
C GLY A 59 3.89 3.25 -4.93
N GLY A 60 4.39 2.00 -4.84
CA GLY A 60 4.29 1.08 -5.99
C GLY A 60 2.81 0.90 -6.34
N ASN A 61 2.42 0.97 -7.61
CA ASN A 61 1.00 0.95 -7.94
C ASN A 61 0.71 0.40 -9.33
N PHE A 62 -0.53 -0.02 -9.52
CA PHE A 62 -1.13 -0.22 -10.82
C PHE A 62 -2.62 0.15 -10.80
N LEU A 63 -3.14 0.52 -11.96
CA LEU A 63 -4.49 0.98 -12.21
C LEU A 63 -5.23 -0.07 -13.02
N ILE A 64 -6.45 -0.41 -12.59
CA ILE A 64 -7.33 -1.37 -13.26
C ILE A 64 -8.49 -0.57 -13.87
N TYR A 65 -8.64 -0.65 -15.19
CA TYR A 65 -9.71 0.01 -15.94
C TYR A 65 -10.71 -1.05 -16.39
N GLY A 66 -12.00 -0.83 -16.15
CA GLY A 66 -13.05 -1.77 -16.52
C GLY A 66 -14.32 -1.13 -17.05
N GLU A 67 -15.16 -1.97 -17.66
CA GLU A 67 -16.40 -1.58 -18.33
C GLU A 67 -17.51 -1.14 -17.39
N ASN A 68 -17.46 -1.55 -16.13
CA ASN A 68 -18.41 -1.18 -15.09
C ASN A 68 -17.78 -1.37 -13.70
N GLN A 69 -18.36 -0.73 -12.69
CA GLN A 69 -17.83 -0.76 -11.32
C GLN A 69 -17.72 -2.18 -10.75
N LYS A 70 -18.70 -3.06 -11.02
CA LYS A 70 -18.73 -4.41 -10.46
C LYS A 70 -17.54 -5.24 -10.94
N ALA A 71 -17.30 -5.26 -12.25
CA ALA A 71 -16.17 -5.97 -12.85
C ALA A 71 -14.82 -5.41 -12.35
N THR A 72 -14.66 -4.08 -12.30
CA THR A 72 -13.41 -3.46 -11.83
C THR A 72 -13.16 -3.72 -10.34
N LEU A 73 -14.21 -3.73 -9.51
CA LEU A 73 -14.08 -4.05 -8.09
C LEU A 73 -13.69 -5.51 -7.90
N GLU A 74 -14.36 -6.45 -8.58
CA GLU A 74 -14.03 -7.88 -8.50
C GLU A 74 -12.57 -8.15 -8.91
N ALA A 75 -12.09 -7.50 -9.96
CA ALA A 75 -10.69 -7.60 -10.38
C ALA A 75 -9.72 -7.03 -9.35
N SER A 76 -10.09 -5.93 -8.71
CA SER A 76 -9.29 -5.30 -7.64
C SER A 76 -9.23 -6.19 -6.40
N GLU A 77 -10.36 -6.78 -5.99
CA GLU A 77 -10.43 -7.72 -4.87
C GLU A 77 -9.61 -8.99 -5.16
N LYS A 78 -9.68 -9.55 -6.38
CA LYS A 78 -8.83 -10.67 -6.79
C LYS A 78 -7.34 -10.31 -6.80
N ALA A 79 -7.00 -9.08 -7.16
CA ALA A 79 -5.62 -8.61 -7.09
C ALA A 79 -5.12 -8.56 -5.64
N ILE A 80 -5.93 -8.06 -4.70
CA ILE A 80 -5.59 -8.03 -3.27
C ILE A 80 -5.49 -9.42 -2.67
N GLU A 81 -6.44 -10.31 -3.02
CA GLU A 81 -6.42 -11.71 -2.58
C GLU A 81 -5.15 -12.43 -3.05
N ALA A 82 -4.67 -12.15 -4.26
CA ALA A 82 -3.45 -12.75 -4.81
C ALA A 82 -2.15 -12.32 -4.10
N ILE A 83 -2.16 -11.20 -3.39
CA ILE A 83 -0.96 -10.64 -2.73
C ILE A 83 -1.03 -10.68 -1.20
N LYS A 84 -2.17 -11.03 -0.60
CA LYS A 84 -2.41 -10.88 0.84
C LYS A 84 -1.43 -11.66 1.72
N ASP A 85 -0.95 -12.80 1.21
CA ASP A 85 -0.05 -13.72 1.92
C ASP A 85 1.44 -13.44 1.60
N LEU A 86 1.74 -12.44 0.76
CA LEU A 86 3.10 -12.02 0.50
C LEU A 86 3.67 -11.29 1.72
N GLU A 87 4.77 -11.82 2.26
CA GLU A 87 5.47 -11.15 3.35
C GLU A 87 6.10 -9.82 2.87
N ASN A 88 6.15 -8.85 3.78
CA ASN A 88 6.89 -7.58 3.60
C ASN A 88 6.33 -6.63 2.53
N VAL A 89 5.08 -6.81 2.12
CA VAL A 89 4.31 -5.85 1.30
C VAL A 89 2.93 -5.67 1.89
N ILE A 90 2.39 -4.47 1.81
CA ILE A 90 1.03 -4.14 2.23
C ILE A 90 0.32 -3.31 1.17
N ALA A 91 -1.01 -3.42 1.11
CA ALA A 91 -1.87 -2.50 0.39
C ALA A 91 -2.62 -1.62 1.40
N PRO A 92 -2.17 -0.38 1.68
CA PRO A 92 -2.59 0.36 2.88
C PRO A 92 -3.98 1.02 2.78
N PHE A 93 -4.60 1.02 1.61
CA PHE A 93 -5.93 1.58 1.42
C PHE A 93 -7.03 0.68 1.98
N PRO A 94 -8.25 1.18 2.25
CA PRO A 94 -9.35 0.35 2.73
C PRO A 94 -9.62 -0.85 1.80
N GLY A 95 -9.49 -2.07 2.33
CA GLY A 95 -9.58 -3.30 1.54
C GLY A 95 -8.47 -3.45 0.49
N GLY A 96 -7.39 -2.66 0.57
CA GLY A 96 -6.30 -2.59 -0.40
C GLY A 96 -6.58 -1.73 -1.63
N ILE A 97 -7.75 -1.10 -1.74
CA ILE A 97 -8.25 -0.51 -3.00
C ILE A 97 -8.46 1.00 -2.85
N ALA A 98 -7.79 1.77 -3.68
CA ALA A 98 -8.00 3.21 -3.78
C ALA A 98 -9.05 3.53 -4.85
N ARG A 99 -10.19 4.05 -4.41
CA ARG A 99 -11.31 4.47 -5.28
C ARG A 99 -11.23 5.91 -5.78
N SER A 100 -10.48 6.75 -5.09
CA SER A 100 -10.50 8.20 -5.32
C SER A 100 -9.53 8.62 -6.41
N GLY A 101 -8.33 8.02 -6.45
CA GLY A 101 -7.19 8.53 -7.22
C GLY A 101 -6.79 9.95 -6.78
N SER A 102 -5.51 10.30 -6.89
CA SER A 102 -5.10 11.68 -6.62
C SER A 102 -4.03 12.16 -7.58
N LYS A 103 -4.02 13.47 -7.81
CA LYS A 103 -2.91 14.18 -8.44
C LYS A 103 -2.29 15.15 -7.43
N VAL A 104 -1.02 15.47 -7.66
CA VAL A 104 -0.31 16.48 -6.86
C VAL A 104 -0.90 17.86 -7.18
N GLY A 105 -1.12 18.64 -6.12
CA GLY A 105 -1.68 19.98 -6.20
C GLY A 105 -3.17 20.02 -6.50
N SER A 106 -3.67 21.25 -6.68
CA SER A 106 -5.07 21.56 -6.90
C SER A 106 -5.22 22.95 -7.50
N VAL A 107 -6.35 23.20 -8.14
CA VAL A 107 -6.76 24.57 -8.49
C VAL A 107 -6.99 25.43 -7.25
N TYR A 108 -7.29 24.80 -6.11
CA TYR A 108 -7.38 25.44 -4.80
C TYR A 108 -5.99 25.43 -4.14
N SER A 109 -5.37 26.60 -3.99
CA SER A 109 -3.99 26.75 -3.52
C SER A 109 -3.70 26.19 -2.13
N PHE A 110 -4.73 26.00 -1.29
CA PHE A 110 -4.60 25.43 0.06
C PHE A 110 -4.61 23.89 0.08
N LEU A 111 -4.80 23.22 -1.06
CA LEU A 111 -4.82 21.76 -1.16
C LEU A 111 -3.54 21.20 -1.79
N ASN A 112 -2.88 20.30 -1.07
CA ASN A 112 -1.67 19.60 -1.54
C ASN A 112 -1.97 18.49 -2.56
N ALA A 113 -3.19 17.97 -2.58
CA ALA A 113 -3.65 16.95 -3.50
C ALA A 113 -5.12 17.17 -3.84
N SER A 114 -5.53 16.71 -5.02
CA SER A 114 -6.91 16.76 -5.49
C SER A 114 -7.23 15.53 -6.33
N THR A 115 -8.50 15.36 -6.72
CA THR A 115 -8.91 14.27 -7.61
C THR A 115 -8.06 14.21 -8.88
N ASN A 116 -7.78 13.01 -9.36
CA ASN A 116 -7.12 12.81 -10.65
C ASN A 116 -8.18 12.89 -11.77
N ASP A 117 -8.56 14.12 -12.14
CA ASP A 117 -9.64 14.40 -13.09
C ASP A 117 -9.53 13.67 -14.44
N PRO A 118 -8.34 13.48 -15.05
CA PRO A 118 -8.21 12.71 -16.29
C PRO A 118 -8.69 11.25 -16.18
N LEU A 119 -8.70 10.70 -14.96
CA LEU A 119 -9.12 9.32 -14.66
C LEU A 119 -10.55 9.23 -14.12
N CYS A 120 -11.31 10.33 -14.06
CA CYS A 120 -12.67 10.35 -13.55
C CYS A 120 -13.70 10.03 -14.67
N PRO A 121 -14.42 8.90 -14.63
CA PRO A 121 -15.38 8.53 -15.68
C PRO A 121 -16.50 9.57 -15.89
N THR A 122 -16.93 10.24 -14.82
CA THR A 122 -17.97 11.28 -14.85
C THR A 122 -17.52 12.59 -15.50
N LEU A 123 -16.22 12.76 -15.73
CA LEU A 123 -15.60 13.91 -16.39
C LEU A 123 -15.13 13.60 -17.81
N ARG A 124 -15.15 12.34 -18.26
CA ARG A 124 -14.58 11.90 -19.55
C ARG A 124 -14.99 12.76 -20.75
N GLN A 125 -16.26 13.19 -20.81
CA GLN A 125 -16.80 14.03 -21.89
C GLN A 125 -16.85 15.52 -21.56
N LYS A 126 -16.34 15.93 -20.40
CA LYS A 126 -16.40 17.30 -19.86
C LYS A 126 -15.03 17.99 -19.82
N ILE A 127 -13.95 17.24 -20.07
CA ILE A 127 -12.57 17.73 -20.04
C ILE A 127 -11.82 17.21 -21.26
N ASP A 128 -10.91 18.03 -21.81
CA ASP A 128 -10.18 17.70 -23.04
C ASP A 128 -9.04 16.69 -22.83
N ASN A 129 -8.54 16.59 -21.59
CA ASN A 129 -7.37 15.80 -21.23
C ASN A 129 -7.72 14.44 -20.59
N SER A 130 -8.91 13.90 -20.83
CA SER A 130 -9.27 12.59 -20.28
C SER A 130 -8.33 11.48 -20.78
N LEU A 131 -7.94 10.57 -19.87
CA LEU A 131 -7.12 9.40 -20.17
C LEU A 131 -7.95 8.10 -20.26
N LEU A 132 -9.27 8.22 -20.29
CA LEU A 132 -10.21 7.12 -20.32
C LEU A 132 -10.66 6.82 -21.75
N GLY A 133 -10.62 5.54 -22.14
CA GLY A 133 -11.26 5.07 -23.36
C GLY A 133 -12.79 5.04 -23.24
N GLU A 134 -13.47 4.81 -24.37
CA GLU A 134 -14.95 4.76 -24.41
C GLU A 134 -15.56 3.71 -23.48
N LYS A 135 -14.85 2.60 -23.26
CA LYS A 135 -15.28 1.51 -22.39
C LYS A 135 -14.77 1.63 -20.96
N ASP A 136 -13.89 2.59 -20.64
CA ASP A 136 -13.30 2.74 -19.30
C ASP A 136 -14.27 3.49 -18.38
N ASN A 137 -15.26 2.79 -17.82
CA ASN A 137 -16.33 3.39 -17.01
C ASN A 137 -16.06 3.30 -15.50
N CYS A 138 -15.03 2.58 -15.08
CA CYS A 138 -14.55 2.57 -13.69
C CYS A 138 -13.04 2.31 -13.65
N VAL A 139 -12.35 3.03 -12.75
CA VAL A 139 -10.93 2.86 -12.49
C VAL A 139 -10.73 2.67 -10.99
N TYR A 140 -9.97 1.64 -10.63
CA TYR A 140 -9.45 1.46 -9.28
C TYR A 140 -7.92 1.44 -9.31
N GLU A 141 -7.32 1.86 -8.21
CA GLU A 141 -5.87 1.87 -8.02
C GLU A 141 -5.50 0.92 -6.87
N ILE A 142 -4.52 0.06 -7.11
CA ILE A 142 -3.87 -0.72 -6.05
C ILE A 142 -2.55 -0.05 -5.75
N ILE A 143 -2.33 0.33 -4.49
CA ILE A 143 -1.12 0.98 -4.01
C ILE A 143 -0.45 0.04 -3.03
N LEU A 144 0.87 -0.11 -3.16
CA LEU A 144 1.70 -1.08 -2.48
C LEU A 144 2.88 -0.37 -1.83
N ASP A 145 3.04 -0.63 -0.53
CA ASP A 145 4.21 -0.25 0.25
C ASP A 145 4.94 -1.53 0.63
N GLY A 146 6.25 -1.57 0.41
CA GLY A 146 7.05 -2.79 0.57
C GLY A 146 8.42 -2.55 1.17
N ALA A 147 9.02 -3.59 1.72
CA ALA A 147 10.35 -3.52 2.32
C ALA A 147 11.49 -3.42 1.28
N SER A 148 11.27 -3.88 0.05
CA SER A 148 12.24 -3.85 -1.05
C SER A 148 11.56 -3.64 -2.41
N GLU A 149 12.35 -3.38 -3.46
CA GLU A 149 11.80 -3.26 -4.82
C GLU A 149 11.27 -4.60 -5.34
N GLU A 150 11.96 -5.69 -5.03
CA GLU A 150 11.67 -7.04 -5.52
C GLU A 150 10.27 -7.47 -5.08
N ILE A 151 9.94 -7.28 -3.80
CA ILE A 151 8.63 -7.68 -3.28
C ILE A 151 7.50 -6.81 -3.85
N ILE A 152 7.75 -5.52 -4.12
CA ILE A 152 6.76 -4.65 -4.78
C ILE A 152 6.53 -5.13 -6.22
N LYS A 153 7.60 -5.43 -6.97
CA LYS A 153 7.49 -5.93 -8.36
C LYS A 153 6.73 -7.26 -8.40
N GLU A 154 7.03 -8.18 -7.48
CA GLU A 154 6.33 -9.45 -7.35
C GLU A 154 4.83 -9.25 -7.05
N ALA A 155 4.51 -8.39 -6.07
CA ALA A 155 3.13 -8.07 -5.74
C ALA A 155 2.38 -7.40 -6.90
N MET A 156 3.02 -6.48 -7.63
CA MET A 156 2.45 -5.88 -8.84
C MET A 156 2.18 -6.96 -9.91
N LYS A 157 3.14 -7.86 -10.17
CA LYS A 157 3.00 -8.93 -11.15
C LYS A 157 1.83 -9.86 -10.81
N LEU A 158 1.78 -10.37 -9.57
CA LEU A 158 0.72 -11.25 -9.09
C LEU A 158 -0.65 -10.57 -9.11
N GLY A 159 -0.75 -9.35 -8.59
CA GLY A 159 -1.99 -8.58 -8.57
C GLY A 159 -2.53 -8.30 -9.98
N ILE A 160 -1.65 -7.90 -10.91
CA ILE A 160 -2.03 -7.66 -12.32
C ILE A 160 -2.49 -8.95 -12.98
N HIS A 161 -1.76 -10.06 -12.83
CA HIS A 161 -2.13 -11.34 -13.43
C HIS A 161 -3.49 -11.85 -12.93
N ALA A 162 -3.81 -11.64 -11.65
CA ALA A 162 -5.10 -12.00 -11.08
C ALA A 162 -6.22 -11.08 -11.58
N ALA A 163 -6.00 -9.76 -11.62
CA ALA A 163 -6.99 -8.79 -12.08
C ALA A 163 -7.46 -9.06 -13.52
N VAL A 164 -6.53 -9.36 -14.43
CA VAL A 164 -6.85 -9.56 -15.86
C VAL A 164 -7.61 -10.85 -16.15
N GLN A 165 -7.76 -11.76 -15.18
CA GLN A 165 -8.62 -12.94 -15.33
C GLN A 165 -10.11 -12.61 -15.23
N VAL A 166 -10.46 -11.41 -14.76
CA VAL A 166 -11.86 -10.99 -14.62
C VAL A 166 -12.38 -10.45 -15.97
N PRO A 167 -13.50 -10.97 -16.49
CA PRO A 167 -14.15 -10.40 -17.67
C PRO A 167 -14.55 -8.93 -17.45
N GLY A 168 -14.41 -8.11 -18.49
CA GLY A 168 -14.76 -6.69 -18.44
C GLY A 168 -13.64 -5.76 -17.99
N ILE A 169 -12.42 -6.26 -17.80
CA ILE A 169 -11.21 -5.44 -17.64
C ILE A 169 -10.67 -5.05 -19.01
N ASN A 170 -10.57 -3.75 -19.26
CA ASN A 170 -10.16 -3.21 -20.56
C ASN A 170 -8.64 -3.01 -20.66
N LYS A 171 -8.02 -2.59 -19.56
CA LYS A 171 -6.64 -2.08 -19.55
C LYS A 171 -6.05 -2.10 -18.15
N ILE A 172 -4.74 -2.31 -18.09
CA ILE A 172 -3.89 -2.07 -16.92
C ILE A 172 -2.96 -0.90 -17.22
N SER A 173 -2.76 -0.01 -16.25
CA SER A 173 -1.79 1.09 -16.33
C SER A 173 -1.12 1.29 -14.97
N ALA A 174 -0.32 2.34 -14.82
CA ALA A 174 0.25 2.77 -13.54
C ALA A 174 0.27 4.30 -13.44
N GLY A 175 -0.01 4.81 -12.24
CA GLY A 175 0.12 6.21 -11.88
C GLY A 175 1.60 6.61 -11.72
N ASN A 176 1.95 7.78 -12.23
CA ASN A 176 3.28 8.37 -12.06
C ASN A 176 3.20 9.90 -12.05
N TYR A 177 4.28 10.54 -11.61
CA TYR A 177 4.39 12.00 -11.52
C TYR A 177 5.40 12.57 -12.54
N GLY A 178 5.40 12.01 -13.75
CA GLY A 178 6.29 12.42 -14.84
C GLY A 178 7.78 12.15 -14.57
N GLY A 179 8.09 11.20 -13.68
CA GLY A 179 9.46 10.85 -13.29
C GLY A 179 10.18 11.87 -12.40
N LYS A 180 9.49 12.93 -11.96
CA LYS A 180 10.10 14.07 -11.24
C LYS A 180 10.05 13.97 -9.72
N LEU A 181 9.22 13.08 -9.16
CA LEU A 181 8.95 13.01 -7.72
C LEU A 181 9.52 11.75 -7.06
N GLY A 182 9.24 10.57 -7.63
CA GLY A 182 9.67 9.29 -7.06
C GLY A 182 11.06 8.87 -7.51
N LYS A 183 11.85 8.31 -6.58
CA LYS A 183 13.16 7.70 -6.86
C LYS A 183 13.02 6.39 -7.68
N PHE A 184 11.98 5.62 -7.41
CA PHE A 184 11.77 4.28 -7.97
C PHE A 184 10.74 4.32 -9.09
N HIS A 185 11.07 3.75 -10.26
CA HIS A 185 10.18 3.70 -11.42
C HIS A 185 9.98 2.23 -11.84
N TYR A 186 8.77 1.71 -11.65
CA TYR A 186 8.41 0.34 -12.02
C TYR A 186 7.68 0.34 -13.36
N ARG A 187 8.40 0.08 -14.46
CA ARG A 187 7.80 -0.01 -15.79
C ARG A 187 7.06 -1.34 -15.90
N LEU A 188 5.76 -1.31 -16.18
CA LEU A 188 4.93 -2.52 -16.19
C LEU A 188 5.44 -3.60 -17.17
N HIS A 189 5.97 -3.21 -18.32
CA HIS A 189 6.57 -4.17 -19.27
C HIS A 189 7.75 -4.93 -18.67
N ASP A 190 8.57 -4.28 -17.84
CA ASP A 190 9.72 -4.92 -17.19
C ASP A 190 9.27 -5.77 -15.99
N VAL A 191 8.21 -5.36 -15.29
CA VAL A 191 7.62 -6.10 -14.16
C VAL A 191 6.94 -7.38 -14.63
N LEU A 192 6.30 -7.35 -15.80
CA LEU A 192 5.51 -8.45 -16.34
C LEU A 192 6.30 -9.40 -17.26
N ALA A 193 7.53 -9.05 -17.62
CA ALA A 193 8.46 -9.96 -18.29
C ALA A 193 8.71 -11.23 -17.46
#